data_AF-A0A1W6JYM8-F1
#
_entry.id   AF-A0A1W6JYM8-F1
#
_cell.length_a   1.000
_cell.length_b   1.000
_cell.length_c   1.000
_cell.angle_alpha   90.00
_cell.angle_beta   90.00
_cell.angle_gamma   90.00
#
_symmetry.space_group_name_H-M   'P 1'
#
loop_
_entity.id
_entity.type
_entity.pdbx_description
1 polymer ?
#
loop_
_entity_poly.entity_id
_entity_poly.type
_entity_poly.pdbx_seq_one_letter_code
_entity_poly.pdbx_strand_id
1 'polypeptide(L)'
;MKQWIEFGWNIERYLALLQMATGWIIFGYLIFHVIFVYELARGMEINDSFLMPVLVIFGAILTFHITNGIRILLIETGFLIPKNHGESYWLNYRSHNQYKIILMILLLVSLLISYMAIFK
;
A
#
# COMPACT_ATOMS: atom_id res chain seq x y z
N MET A 1 21.37 -5.89 2.62
CA MET A 1 21.26 -7.10 1.77
C MET A 1 21.50 -8.40 2.54
N LYS A 2 22.55 -8.51 3.39
CA LYS A 2 22.86 -9.74 4.16
C LYS A 2 21.66 -10.32 4.95
N GLN A 3 20.94 -9.49 5.71
CA GLN A 3 19.73 -9.89 6.45
C GLN A 3 18.56 -10.39 5.58
N TRP A 4 18.47 -9.96 4.32
CA TRP A 4 17.43 -10.42 3.37
C TRP A 4 17.72 -11.83 2.88
N ILE A 5 19.00 -12.18 2.77
CA ILE A 5 19.49 -13.47 2.29
C ILE A 5 19.57 -14.50 3.42
N GLU A 6 20.01 -14.10 4.62
CA GLU A 6 20.25 -15.02 5.76
C GLU A 6 18.97 -15.54 6.45
N PHE A 7 17.87 -14.78 6.41
CA PHE A 7 16.62 -15.11 7.11
C PHE A 7 15.48 -15.53 6.17
N GLY A 8 15.75 -15.58 4.86
CA GLY A 8 14.77 -15.94 3.84
C GLY A 8 13.66 -14.91 3.61
N TRP A 9 12.82 -15.20 2.62
CA TRP A 9 11.65 -14.39 2.30
C TRP A 9 10.50 -14.74 3.25
N ASN A 10 10.00 -13.75 3.96
CA ASN A 10 8.77 -13.86 4.73
C ASN A 10 7.78 -12.77 4.29
N ILE A 11 6.51 -13.02 4.56
CA ILE A 11 5.41 -12.10 4.28
C ILE A 11 5.56 -10.70 4.90
N GLU A 12 6.22 -10.56 6.05
CA GLU A 12 6.49 -9.23 6.64
C GLU A 12 7.43 -8.40 5.76
N ARG A 13 8.46 -9.05 5.21
CA ARG A 13 9.39 -8.46 4.26
C ARG A 13 8.71 -8.11 2.94
N TYR A 14 7.79 -8.96 2.46
CA TYR A 14 6.98 -8.64 1.29
C TYR A 14 6.08 -7.42 1.53
N LEU A 15 5.39 -7.35 2.67
CA LEU A 15 4.56 -6.20 3.03
C LEU A 15 5.38 -4.92 3.19
N ALA A 16 6.60 -5.02 3.74
CA ALA A 16 7.53 -3.90 3.84
C ALA A 16 8.01 -3.42 2.46
N LEU A 17 8.38 -4.34 1.55
CA LEU A 17 8.71 -3.97 0.17
C LEU A 17 7.54 -3.33 -0.56
N LEU A 18 6.34 -3.88 -0.41
CA LEU A 18 5.13 -3.30 -0.99
C LEU A 18 4.86 -1.91 -0.41
N GLN A 19 5.10 -1.66 0.89
CA GLN A 19 5.01 -0.31 1.46
C GLN A 19 5.95 0.67 0.76
N MET A 20 7.20 0.27 0.56
CA MET A 20 8.20 1.10 -0.13
C MET A 20 7.81 1.34 -1.59
N ALA A 21 7.42 0.29 -2.31
CA ALA A 21 7.04 0.37 -3.71
C ALA A 21 5.79 1.25 -3.91
N THR A 22 4.75 1.05 -3.10
CA THR A 22 3.54 1.88 -3.14
C THR A 22 3.82 3.33 -2.77
N GLY A 23 4.74 3.60 -1.84
CA GLY A 23 5.20 4.96 -1.54
C GLY A 23 5.83 5.66 -2.75
N TRP A 24 6.69 4.96 -3.50
CA TRP A 24 7.27 5.48 -4.75
C TRP A 24 6.22 5.70 -5.84
N ILE A 25 5.25 4.79 -5.98
CA ILE A 25 4.15 4.97 -6.94
C ILE A 25 3.30 6.19 -6.58
N ILE A 26 2.98 6.38 -5.29
CA ILE A 26 2.23 7.55 -4.83
C ILE A 26 3.00 8.84 -5.11
N PHE A 27 4.31 8.85 -4.85
CA PHE A 27 5.15 10.01 -5.14
C PHE A 27 5.14 10.33 -6.64
N GLY A 28 5.32 9.33 -7.51
CA GLY A 28 5.23 9.51 -8.96
C GLY A 28 3.86 10.02 -9.42
N TYR A 29 2.78 9.47 -8.85
CA TYR A 29 1.43 9.94 -9.13
C TYR A 29 1.24 11.40 -8.71
N LEU A 30 1.75 11.84 -7.56
CA LEU A 30 1.62 13.23 -7.12
C LEU A 30 2.32 14.21 -8.08
N ILE A 31 3.52 13.86 -8.57
CA ILE A 31 4.21 14.66 -9.59
C ILE A 31 3.36 14.75 -10.87
N PHE A 32 2.89 13.60 -11.36
CA PHE A 32 2.02 13.55 -12.53
C PHE A 32 0.74 14.36 -12.32
N HIS A 33 0.10 14.24 -11.15
CA HIS A 33 -1.16 14.91 -10.82
C HIS A 33 -1.01 16.43 -10.81
N VAL A 34 0.10 16.97 -10.30
CA VAL A 34 0.38 18.42 -10.35
C VAL A 34 0.49 18.90 -11.79
N ILE A 35 1.25 18.19 -12.64
CA ILE A 35 1.38 18.53 -14.07
C ILE A 35 0.03 18.44 -14.76
N PHE A 36 -0.73 17.37 -14.49
CA PHE A 36 -2.04 17.13 -15.07
C PHE A 36 -3.04 18.23 -14.72
N VAL A 37 -3.14 18.62 -13.44
CA VAL A 37 -4.02 19.70 -13.01
C VAL A 37 -3.59 21.05 -13.61
N TYR A 38 -2.29 21.28 -13.74
CA TYR A 38 -1.76 22.49 -14.39
C TYR A 38 -2.20 22.58 -15.87
N GLU A 39 -2.09 21.49 -16.63
CA GLU A 39 -2.53 21.43 -18.03
C GLU A 39 -4.05 21.56 -18.18
N LEU A 40 -4.81 20.93 -17.28
CA LEU A 40 -6.27 21.06 -17.24
C LEU A 40 -6.69 22.53 -17.02
N ALA A 41 -6.02 23.24 -16.12
CA ALA A 41 -6.29 24.66 -15.88
C ALA A 41 -6.02 25.56 -17.12
N ARG A 42 -5.25 25.06 -18.10
CA ARG A 42 -4.97 25.73 -19.38
C ARG A 42 -5.92 25.33 -20.50
N GLY A 43 -6.97 24.57 -20.19
CA GLY A 43 -8.03 24.19 -21.12
C GLY A 43 -7.74 22.92 -21.91
N MET A 44 -6.81 22.07 -21.46
CA MET A 44 -6.62 20.75 -22.05
C MET A 44 -7.88 19.90 -21.85
N GLU A 45 -8.47 19.42 -22.94
CA GLU A 45 -9.57 18.47 -22.87
C GLU A 45 -9.05 17.09 -22.46
N ILE A 46 -9.78 16.47 -21.54
CA ILE A 46 -9.40 15.21 -20.92
C ILE A 46 -10.28 14.09 -21.46
N ASN A 47 -9.66 12.95 -21.72
CA ASN A 47 -10.40 11.72 -21.95
C ASN A 47 -10.69 10.99 -20.62
N ASP A 48 -11.92 11.14 -20.13
CA ASP A 48 -12.39 10.51 -18.88
C ASP A 48 -12.26 8.98 -18.87
N SER A 49 -12.36 8.35 -20.05
CA SER A 49 -12.26 6.88 -20.17
C SER A 49 -10.86 6.35 -19.85
N PHE A 50 -9.83 7.18 -20.00
CA PHE A 50 -8.45 6.82 -19.63
C PHE A 50 -8.17 7.09 -18.15
N LEU A 51 -8.74 8.14 -17.56
CA LEU A 51 -8.47 8.53 -16.17
C LEU A 51 -9.19 7.69 -15.13
N MET A 52 -10.42 7.26 -15.41
CA MET A 52 -11.20 6.49 -14.43
C MET A 52 -10.47 5.23 -13.95
N PRO A 53 -9.90 4.37 -14.83
CA PRO A 53 -9.12 3.21 -14.39
C PRO A 53 -7.86 3.57 -13.61
N VAL A 54 -7.17 4.65 -13.99
CA VAL A 54 -5.94 5.12 -13.32
C VAL A 54 -6.25 5.56 -11.89
N LEU A 55 -7.30 6.35 -11.68
CA LEU A 55 -7.73 6.81 -10.36
C LEU A 55 -8.13 5.65 -9.46
N VAL A 56 -8.80 4.65 -10.03
CA VAL A 56 -9.22 3.46 -9.31
C VAL A 56 -8.02 2.62 -8.85
N ILE A 57 -7.07 2.34 -9.74
CA ILE A 57 -5.82 1.63 -9.39
C ILE A 57 -5.05 2.41 -8.33
N PHE A 58 -4.95 3.73 -8.50
CA PHE A 58 -4.32 4.60 -7.52
C PHE A 58 -5.01 4.53 -6.14
N GLY A 59 -6.34 4.52 -6.10
CA GLY A 59 -7.12 4.37 -4.87
C GLY A 59 -6.82 3.06 -4.12
N ALA A 60 -6.65 1.95 -4.84
CA ALA A 60 -6.26 0.67 -4.25
C ALA A 60 -4.82 0.72 -3.67
N ILE A 61 -3.88 1.32 -4.42
CA ILE A 61 -2.49 1.51 -3.98
C ILE A 61 -2.42 2.38 -2.72
N LEU A 62 -3.15 3.50 -2.71
CA LEU A 62 -3.20 4.42 -1.59
C LEU A 62 -3.80 3.76 -0.35
N THR A 63 -4.89 3.01 -0.52
CA THR A 63 -5.54 2.28 0.58
C THR A 63 -4.58 1.26 1.21
N PHE A 64 -3.87 0.48 0.39
CA PHE A 64 -2.83 -0.42 0.89
C PHE A 64 -1.74 0.34 1.66
N HIS A 65 -1.20 1.42 1.08
CA HIS A 65 -0.11 2.18 1.67
C HIS A 65 -0.48 2.76 3.04
N ILE A 66 -1.68 3.32 3.17
CA ILE A 66 -2.17 3.87 4.43
C ILE A 66 -2.39 2.76 5.46
N THR A 67 -3.13 1.71 5.09
CA THR A 67 -3.48 0.63 6.04
C THR A 67 -2.25 -0.14 6.53
N ASN A 68 -1.31 -0.45 5.63
CA ASN A 68 -0.07 -1.11 6.00
C ASN A 68 0.91 -0.14 6.71
N GLY A 69 0.89 1.15 6.40
CA GLY A 69 1.62 2.18 7.16
C GLY A 69 1.14 2.28 8.61
N ILE A 70 -0.18 2.32 8.83
CA ILE A 70 -0.78 2.29 10.18
C ILE A 70 -0.36 1.02 10.92
N ARG A 71 -0.39 -0.13 10.24
CA ARG A 71 0.06 -1.40 10.83
C ARG A 71 1.51 -1.33 11.30
N ILE A 72 2.41 -0.79 10.48
CA ILE A 72 3.83 -0.63 10.84
C ILE A 72 3.95 0.28 12.06
N LEU A 73 3.26 1.43 12.08
CA LEU A 73 3.26 2.34 13.23
C LEU A 73 2.78 1.64 14.51
N LEU A 74 1.72 0.84 14.45
CA LEU A 74 1.20 0.09 15.60
C LEU A 74 2.17 -1.00 16.08
N ILE A 75 2.97 -1.58 15.19
CA ILE A 75 4.05 -2.50 15.56
C ILE A 75 5.20 -1.74 16.23
N GLU A 76 5.66 -0.63 15.64
CA GLU A 76 6.78 0.16 16.16
C GLU A 76 6.47 0.82 17.50
N THR A 77 5.21 1.17 17.74
CA THR A 77 4.73 1.75 19.01
C THR A 77 4.39 0.71 20.09
N GLY A 78 4.59 -0.58 19.80
CA GLY A 78 4.40 -1.65 20.79
C GLY A 78 2.99 -2.22 20.90
N PHE A 79 1.98 -1.61 20.27
CA PHE A 79 0.59 -2.09 20.33
C PHE A 79 0.39 -3.44 19.64
N LEU A 80 1.21 -3.75 18.63
CA LEU A 80 1.19 -5.02 17.90
C LEU A 80 2.52 -5.79 18.04
N ILE A 81 3.26 -5.62 19.14
CA ILE A 81 4.42 -6.48 19.42
C ILE A 81 3.93 -7.76 20.14
N PRO A 82 4.26 -8.97 19.67
CA PRO A 82 3.89 -10.20 20.36
C PRO A 82 4.53 -10.25 21.75
N LYS A 83 3.80 -10.77 22.75
CA LYS A 83 4.20 -10.80 24.18
C LYS A 83 5.59 -11.38 24.49
N ASN A 84 6.22 -12.12 23.56
CA ASN A 84 7.53 -12.77 23.74
C ASN A 84 8.63 -12.23 22.79
N HIS A 85 8.40 -11.05 22.22
CA HIS A 85 9.16 -10.52 21.09
C HIS A 85 9.48 -9.03 21.32
N GLY A 86 9.79 -8.64 22.56
CA GLY A 86 10.12 -7.24 22.88
C GLY A 86 11.47 -6.77 22.36
N GLU A 87 12.42 -7.68 22.13
CA GLU A 87 13.83 -7.34 21.86
C GLU A 87 14.30 -7.60 20.43
N SER A 88 13.51 -8.30 19.60
CA SER A 88 13.89 -8.57 18.20
C SER A 88 13.33 -7.54 17.23
N TYR A 89 13.89 -7.50 16.03
CA TYR A 89 13.34 -6.66 14.97
C TYR A 89 12.09 -7.28 14.35
N TRP A 90 11.04 -6.50 14.13
CA TRP A 90 9.72 -7.02 13.77
C TRP A 90 9.62 -7.70 12.41
N LEU A 91 10.55 -7.40 11.49
CA LEU A 91 10.70 -8.12 10.22
C LEU A 91 11.13 -9.59 10.39
N ASN A 92 11.50 -10.02 11.60
CA ASN A 92 11.94 -11.37 11.91
C ASN A 92 10.86 -12.22 12.62
N TYR A 93 9.67 -11.67 12.91
CA TYR A 93 8.61 -12.41 13.61
C TYR A 93 7.74 -13.27 12.69
N ARG A 94 7.25 -14.39 13.25
CA ARG A 94 6.06 -15.08 12.71
C ARG A 94 4.82 -14.25 13.05
N SER A 95 4.00 -14.01 12.03
CA SER A 95 3.08 -12.88 11.99
C SER A 95 1.83 -12.95 12.86
N HIS A 96 1.23 -11.77 13.07
CA HIS A 96 -0.16 -11.58 13.48
C HIS A 96 -1.14 -12.00 12.36
N ASN A 97 -1.61 -13.25 12.40
CA ASN A 97 -2.54 -13.79 11.39
C ASN A 97 -3.84 -12.99 11.26
N GLN A 98 -4.42 -12.51 12.37
CA GLN A 98 -5.68 -11.78 12.33
C GLN A 98 -5.57 -10.44 11.59
N TYR A 99 -4.48 -9.70 11.82
CA TYR A 99 -4.27 -8.40 11.19
C TYR A 99 -4.03 -8.52 9.67
N LYS A 100 -3.35 -9.58 9.25
CA LYS A 100 -3.16 -9.91 7.84
C LYS A 100 -4.47 -10.22 7.13
N ILE A 101 -5.34 -10.98 7.79
CA ILE A 101 -6.66 -11.31 7.24
C ILE A 101 -7.45 -10.01 7.03
N ILE A 102 -7.43 -9.09 7.99
CA ILE A 102 -8.09 -7.78 7.86
C ILE A 102 -7.49 -6.97 6.70
N LEU A 103 -6.16 -6.91 6.59
CA LEU A 103 -5.49 -6.15 5.52
C LEU A 103 -5.74 -6.76 4.13
N MET A 104 -5.79 -8.09 4.05
CA MET A 104 -6.10 -8.82 2.84
C MET A 104 -7.58 -8.65 2.44
N ILE A 105 -8.50 -8.65 3.41
CA ILE A 105 -9.91 -8.34 3.18
C ILE A 105 -10.08 -6.90 2.70
N LEU A 106 -9.43 -5.92 3.35
CA LEU A 106 -9.46 -4.52 2.92
C LEU A 106 -8.94 -4.36 1.49
N LEU A 107 -7.81 -4.99 1.16
CA LEU A 107 -7.26 -4.97 -0.19
C LEU A 107 -8.22 -5.61 -1.20
N LEU A 108 -8.78 -6.79 -0.89
CA LEU A 108 -9.74 -7.48 -1.76
C LEU A 108 -11.01 -6.65 -1.98
N VAL A 109 -11.56 -6.05 -0.93
CA VAL A 109 -12.74 -5.19 -1.01
C VAL A 109 -12.44 -3.95 -1.85
N SER A 110 -11.30 -3.28 -1.62
CA SER A 110 -10.87 -2.15 -2.43
C SER A 110 -10.72 -2.53 -3.90
N LEU A 111 -10.13 -3.68 -4.22
CA LEU A 111 -10.00 -4.19 -5.59
C LEU A 111 -11.36 -4.54 -6.22
N LEU A 112 -12.30 -5.08 -5.44
CA LEU A 112 -13.64 -5.41 -5.92
C LEU A 112 -14.46 -4.15 -6.24
N ILE A 113 -14.46 -3.17 -5.34
CA ILE A 113 -15.11 -1.86 -5.55
C ILE A 113 -14.49 -1.17 -6.77
N SER A 114 -13.17 -1.24 -6.88
CA SER A 114 -12.40 -0.73 -8.01
C SER A 114 -12.85 -1.35 -9.33
N TYR A 115 -12.90 -2.69 -9.40
CA TYR A 115 -13.38 -3.41 -10.57
C TYR A 115 -14.82 -3.01 -10.94
N MET A 116 -15.72 -2.95 -9.95
CA MET A 116 -17.11 -2.54 -10.17
C MET A 116 -17.26 -1.10 -10.65
N ALA A 117 -16.34 -0.21 -10.32
CA ALA A 117 -16.36 1.19 -10.76
C ALA A 117 -15.87 1.36 -12.21
N ILE A 118 -14.96 0.50 -12.68
CA ILE A 118 -14.40 0.56 -14.04
C ILE A 118 -15.32 -0.09 -15.07
N PHE A 119 -15.93 -1.23 -14.73
CA PHE A 119 -16.66 -2.08 -15.67
C PHE A 119 -18.19 -1.91 -15.59
N LYS A 120 -18.66 -0.76 -15.12
CA LYS A 120 -20.09 -0.43 -15.03
C LYS A 120 -20.57 0.36 -16.24
#